data_AF-A0A645JS08-F1
#
_entry.id   AF-A0A645JS08-F1
#
_cell.length_a   1.000
_cell.length_b   1.000
_cell.length_c   1.000
_cell.angle_alpha   90.00
_cell.angle_beta   90.00
_cell.angle_gamma   90.00
#
_symmetry.space_group_name_H-M   'P 1'
#
loop_
_entity.id
_entity.type
_entity.pdbx_description
1 polymer ?
#
loop_
_entity_poly.entity_id
_entity_poly.type
_entity_poly.pdbx_seq_one_letter_code
_entity_poly.pdbx_strand_id
1 'polypeptide(L)'
;MRTFDASQAGLGGCPYAPGASGNVVTEDLVFMFEAMGLRTGIDIERLLAARETLAAGLPGEALYGMLPPAGLPKGFVPHRY
;
A
#
# COMPACT_ATOMS: atom_id res chain seq x y z
N MET A 1 -19.13 6.18 -5.00
CA MET A 1 -18.20 5.04 -5.18
C MET A 1 -17.61 4.68 -3.81
N ARG A 2 -17.54 3.41 -3.43
CA ARG A 2 -17.04 2.95 -2.10
C ARG A 2 -16.09 1.75 -2.19
N THR A 3 -15.81 1.28 -3.40
CA THR A 3 -15.00 0.09 -3.66
C THR A 3 -13.91 0.48 -4.64
N PHE A 4 -12.68 0.06 -4.35
CA PHE A 4 -11.48 0.35 -5.14
C PHE A 4 -10.61 -0.90 -5.16
N ASP A 5 -10.06 -1.22 -6.33
CA ASP A 5 -9.08 -2.28 -6.47
C ASP A 5 -7.67 -1.67 -6.36
N ALA A 6 -6.78 -2.38 -5.66
CA ALA A 6 -5.41 -1.98 -5.41
C ALA A 6 -4.54 -3.23 -5.24
N SER A 7 -3.22 -3.04 -5.26
CA SER A 7 -2.26 -4.11 -5.02
C SER A 7 -1.21 -3.68 -4.01
N GLN A 8 -0.84 -4.58 -3.11
CA GLN A 8 0.18 -4.30 -2.10
C GLN A 8 1.51 -3.98 -2.80
N ALA A 9 2.19 -2.93 -2.35
CA ALA A 9 3.41 -2.43 -2.99
C ALA A 9 3.27 -2.06 -4.48
N GLY A 10 2.05 -1.84 -4.98
CA GLY A 10 1.80 -1.55 -6.38
C GLY A 10 2.15 -2.72 -7.31
N LEU A 11 2.15 -3.95 -6.79
CA LEU A 11 2.46 -5.14 -7.58
C LEU A 11 1.51 -5.31 -8.75
N GLY A 12 2.02 -5.91 -9.81
CA GLY A 12 1.31 -6.09 -11.07
C GLY A 12 1.62 -4.92 -12.02
N GLY A 13 2.43 -5.20 -13.03
CA GLY A 13 2.74 -4.27 -14.11
C GLY A 13 1.95 -4.58 -15.37
N CYS A 14 2.01 -3.68 -16.36
CA CYS A 14 1.46 -3.93 -17.68
C CYS A 14 2.51 -4.66 -18.54
N PRO A 15 2.22 -5.87 -19.08
CA PRO A 15 3.15 -6.57 -19.97
C PRO A 15 3.42 -5.79 -21.27
N TYR A 16 2.53 -4.85 -21.62
CA TYR A 16 2.63 -4.01 -22.81
C TYR A 16 3.32 -2.66 -22.57
N ALA A 17 3.57 -2.29 -21.31
CA ALA A 17 4.22 -1.02 -20.95
C ALA A 17 5.30 -1.25 -19.87
N PRO A 18 6.50 -1.73 -20.28
CA PRO A 18 7.61 -1.95 -19.37
C PRO A 18 7.99 -0.66 -18.63
N GLY A 19 7.97 -0.70 -17.30
CA GLY A 19 8.30 0.44 -16.44
C GLY A 19 7.15 1.40 -16.16
N ALA A 20 5.93 1.17 -16.68
CA ALA A 20 4.76 1.87 -16.18
C ALA A 20 4.50 1.48 -14.72
N SER A 21 4.10 2.45 -13.90
CA SER A 21 3.66 2.18 -12.53
C SER A 21 2.54 1.12 -12.55
N GLY A 22 2.65 0.13 -11.67
CA GLY A 22 1.67 -0.95 -11.57
C GLY A 22 0.31 -0.51 -11.05
N ASN A 23 -0.37 -1.40 -10.32
CA ASN A 23 -1.61 -1.05 -9.65
C ASN A 23 -1.42 0.07 -8.61
N VAL A 24 -2.53 0.71 -8.22
CA VAL A 24 -2.54 1.63 -7.08
C VAL A 24 -2.02 0.90 -5.82
N VAL A 25 -1.12 1.54 -5.08
CA VAL A 25 -0.49 0.97 -3.90
C VAL A 25 -1.49 0.91 -2.74
N THR A 26 -1.79 -0.30 -2.24
CA THR A 26 -2.79 -0.51 -1.19
C THR A 26 -2.47 0.28 0.08
N GLU A 27 -1.21 0.30 0.53
CA GLU A 27 -0.79 1.00 1.75
C GLU A 27 -1.02 2.51 1.67
N ASP A 28 -0.67 3.11 0.53
CA ASP A 28 -0.85 4.54 0.29
C ASP A 28 -2.35 4.88 0.21
N LEU A 29 -3.16 4.01 -0.40
CA LEU A 29 -4.61 4.18 -0.50
C LEU A 29 -5.29 4.05 0.87
N VAL A 30 -4.89 3.07 1.67
CA VAL A 30 -5.39 2.87 3.03
C VAL A 30 -5.05 4.08 3.89
N PHE A 31 -3.78 4.50 3.88
CA PHE A 31 -3.35 5.70 4.60
C PHE A 31 -4.15 6.93 4.19
N MET A 32 -4.31 7.18 2.89
CA MET A 32 -5.05 8.32 2.36
C MET A 32 -6.49 8.33 2.91
N PHE A 33 -7.20 7.19 2.82
CA PHE A 33 -8.57 7.13 3.30
C PHE A 33 -8.66 7.31 4.83
N GLU A 34 -7.78 6.66 5.61
CA GLU A 34 -7.80 6.82 7.07
C GLU A 34 -7.44 8.24 7.49
N ALA A 35 -6.47 8.88 6.83
CA ALA A 35 -6.11 10.28 7.07
C ALA A 35 -7.27 11.25 6.74
N MET A 36 -8.16 10.87 5.81
CA MET A 36 -9.40 11.60 5.51
C MET A 36 -10.54 11.29 6.49
N GLY A 37 -10.33 10.45 7.51
CA GLY A 37 -11.36 10.00 8.45
C GLY A 37 -12.30 8.94 7.87
N LEU A 38 -11.92 8.29 6.77
CA LEU A 38 -12.68 7.22 6.15
C LEU A 38 -12.13 5.86 6.60
N ARG A 39 -12.93 5.12 7.35
CA ARG A 39 -12.56 3.78 7.82
C ARG A 39 -12.44 2.80 6.66
N THR A 40 -11.30 2.12 6.57
CA THR A 40 -11.00 1.13 5.52
C THR A 40 -11.27 -0.30 5.94
N GLY A 41 -11.16 -0.61 7.23
CA GLY A 41 -11.23 -2.00 7.67
C GLY A 41 -9.90 -2.76 7.48
N ILE A 42 -8.80 -2.06 7.21
CA ILE A 42 -7.45 -2.64 7.14
C ILE A 42 -6.55 -2.16 8.29
N ASP A 43 -5.79 -3.08 8.89
CA ASP A 43 -4.73 -2.74 9.86
C ASP A 43 -3.47 -2.30 9.09
N ILE A 44 -3.19 -1.00 9.08
CA ILE A 44 -2.11 -0.43 8.28
C ILE A 44 -0.70 -0.85 8.76
N GLU A 45 -0.52 -1.07 10.07
CA GLU A 45 0.75 -1.52 10.62
C GLU A 45 1.05 -2.94 10.17
N ARG A 46 0.05 -3.83 10.23
CA ARG A 46 0.16 -5.19 9.71
C ARG A 46 0.34 -5.23 8.20
N LEU A 47 -0.32 -4.34 7.47
CA LEU A 47 -0.17 -4.26 6.02
C LEU A 47 1.26 -3.84 5.63
N LEU A 48 1.86 -2.88 6.34
CA LEU A 48 3.25 -2.49 6.13
C LEU A 48 4.22 -3.62 6.49
N ALA A 49 3.99 -4.32 7.60
CA ALA A 49 4.81 -5.47 8.01
C ALA A 49 4.78 -6.61 6.99
N ALA A 50 3.63 -6.87 6.36
CA ALA A 50 3.49 -7.91 5.35
C ALA A 50 4.34 -7.68 4.08
N ARG A 51 4.87 -6.46 3.87
CA ARG A 51 5.79 -6.17 2.77
C ARG A 51 7.10 -6.96 2.84
N GLU A 52 7.55 -7.32 4.04
CA GLU A 52 8.76 -8.13 4.20
C GLU A 52 8.61 -9.51 3.54
N THR A 53 7.43 -10.11 3.68
CA THR A 53 7.08 -11.37 2.99
C THR A 53 7.09 -11.21 1.48
N LEU A 54 6.60 -10.09 0.95
CA LEU A 54 6.64 -9.81 -0.49
C LEU A 54 8.08 -9.66 -0.99
N ALA A 55 8.90 -8.89 -0.29
CA ALA A 55 10.30 -8.70 -0.66
C ALA A 55 11.08 -10.02 -0.67
N ALA A 56 10.82 -10.90 0.31
CA ALA A 56 11.44 -12.22 0.38
C ALA A 56 10.93 -13.16 -0.72
N GLY A 57 9.63 -13.13 -1.04
CA GLY A 57 9.01 -14.01 -2.03
C GLY A 57 9.22 -13.58 -3.48
N LEU A 58 9.46 -12.28 -3.72
CA LEU A 58 9.59 -11.68 -5.05
C LEU A 58 10.84 -10.79 -5.14
N PRO A 59 12.06 -11.35 -4.98
CA PRO A 59 13.28 -10.57 -4.85
C PRO A 59 13.66 -9.75 -6.11
N GLY A 60 13.07 -10.06 -7.26
CA GLY A 60 13.28 -9.34 -8.53
C GLY A 60 12.20 -8.31 -8.85
N GLU A 61 11.13 -8.24 -8.06
CA GLU A 61 10.03 -7.31 -8.31
C GLU A 61 10.26 -5.98 -7.60
N ALA A 62 9.94 -4.89 -8.30
CA ALA A 62 9.99 -3.56 -7.71
C ALA A 62 8.80 -3.36 -6.76
N LEU A 63 9.08 -2.99 -5.51
CA LEU A 63 8.07 -2.66 -4.51
C LEU A 63 7.92 -1.14 -4.41
N TYR A 64 6.75 -0.63 -4.78
CA TYR A 64 6.45 0.80 -4.81
C TYR A 64 5.70 1.28 -3.54
N GLY A 65 5.53 2.59 -3.43
CA GLY A 65 4.76 3.26 -2.40
C GLY A 65 5.53 4.39 -1.73
N MET A 66 4.80 5.42 -1.32
CA MET A 66 5.39 6.58 -0.62
C MET A 66 5.38 6.40 0.90
N LEU A 67 4.43 5.62 1.42
CA LEU A 67 4.33 5.38 2.85
C LEU A 67 5.50 4.59 3.44
N PRO A 68 6.02 3.51 2.82
CA PRO A 68 7.15 2.77 3.38
C PRO A 68 8.41 3.61 3.64
N PRO A 69 8.90 4.45 2.69
CA PRO A 69 10.06 5.28 2.96
C PRO A 69 9.77 6.49 3.86
N ALA A 70 8.53 7.01 3.87
CA ALA A 70 8.16 8.17 4.69
C ALA A 70 7.84 7.81 6.15
N GLY A 71 7.30 6.61 6.37
CA GLY A 71 6.66 6.22 7.61
C GLY A 71 5.30 6.90 7.83
N LEU A 72 4.59 6.47 8.87
CA LEU A 72 3.34 7.13 9.29
C LEU A 72 3.65 8.54 9.85
N PRO A 73 2.84 9.57 9.52
CA PRO A 73 3.01 10.90 10.09
C PRO A 73 2.91 10.91 11.62
N LYS A 74 3.65 11.82 12.26
CA LYS A 74 3.57 12.00 13.71
C LYS A 74 2.14 12.36 14.13
N GLY A 75 1.62 11.64 15.14
CA GLY A 75 0.26 11.85 15.64
C GLY A 75 -0.84 11.24 14.78
N PHE A 76 -0.50 10.56 13.68
CA PHE A 76 -1.47 9.71 12.99
C PHE A 76 -1.87 8.55 13.89
N VAL A 77 -3.16 8.42 14.15
CA VAL A 77 -3.74 7.33 14.94
C VAL A 77 -4.59 6.48 13.99
N PRO A 78 -4.10 5.30 13.56
CA PRO A 78 -4.87 4.43 12.69
C PRO A 78 -6.12 3.95 13.41
N HIS A 79 -7.18 3.71 12.63
CA HIS A 79 -8.40 3.14 13.18
C HIS A 79 -8.15 1.67 13.58
N ARG A 80 -8.11 1.40 14.89
CA ARG A 80 -8.01 0.03 15.42
C ARG A 80 -9.40 -0.61 15.52
N TYR A 81 -9.46 -1.92 15.27
CA TYR A 81 -10.64 -2.77 15.51
C TYR A 81 -10.92 -2.95 16.99
#